data_AF-A0A1I9YFR0-F1
#
_entry.id   AF-A0A1I9YFR0-F1
#
_cell.length_a   1.000
_cell.length_b   1.000
_cell.length_c   1.000
_cell.angle_alpha   90.00
_cell.angle_beta   90.00
_cell.angle_gamma   90.00
#
_symmetry.space_group_name_H-M   'P 1'
#
loop_
_entity.id
_entity.type
_entity.pdbx_description
1 polymer ?
#
loop_
_entity_poly.entity_id
_entity_poly.type
_entity_poly.pdbx_seq_one_letter_code
_entity_poly.pdbx_strand_id
1 'polypeptide(L)'
;MLCKRARRPLIVCTIALFWLLAAGWLTAPLLALAQPQRQSPASATFAPRTAIILLGGGTVYDGDHVLVPPRDVLARIELTARNYAACKRTASTCRVIVSGGNPQRHSATEADTYLPYLLRQQVARADILLEKNSRTTYENARNVSAIVDQSHYDTLILVTSAYHMPRALLDFQCFGVEPQPQISSARRARLGVLPRFDNLVAAEIALHELAGLAQFHLYRAFGWF
;
A
#
# COMPACT_ATOMS: atom_id res chain seq x y z
N MET A 1 35.34 -9.26 19.38
CA MET A 1 35.95 -7.91 19.29
C MET A 1 36.43 -7.67 17.86
N LEU A 2 35.75 -6.85 17.04
CA LEU A 2 36.26 -6.54 15.70
C LEU A 2 37.65 -5.88 15.81
N CYS A 3 38.64 -6.48 15.14
CA CYS A 3 40.02 -5.99 15.05
C CYS A 3 40.04 -4.49 14.75
N LYS A 4 40.84 -3.70 15.49
CA LYS A 4 40.92 -2.24 15.37
C LYS A 4 41.14 -1.75 13.91
N ARG A 5 41.74 -2.58 13.06
CA ARG A 5 41.96 -2.32 11.62
C ARG A 5 40.68 -2.38 10.76
N ALA A 6 39.69 -3.18 11.12
CA ALA A 6 38.43 -3.31 10.37
C ALA A 6 37.40 -2.21 10.70
N ARG A 7 37.64 -1.41 11.75
CA ARG A 7 36.69 -0.38 12.22
C ARG A 7 36.59 0.82 11.28
N ARG A 8 37.74 1.29 10.76
CA ARG A 8 37.79 2.43 9.83
C ARG A 8 37.05 2.17 8.51
N PRO A 9 37.31 1.07 7.77
CA PRO A 9 36.57 0.82 6.53
C PRO A 9 35.07 0.62 6.79
N LEU A 10 34.68 -0.03 7.88
CA LEU A 10 33.27 -0.20 8.24
C LEU A 10 32.57 1.16 8.42
N ILE A 11 33.18 2.09 9.17
CA ILE A 11 32.63 3.44 9.37
C ILE A 11 32.49 4.18 8.05
N VAL A 12 33.51 4.14 7.19
CA VAL A 12 33.48 4.80 5.87
C VAL A 12 32.37 4.21 5.00
N CYS A 13 32.23 2.88 4.96
CA CYS A 13 31.17 2.20 4.23
C CYS A 13 29.77 2.57 4.75
N THR A 14 29.57 2.62 6.07
CA THR A 14 28.27 2.99 6.65
C THR A 14 27.92 4.43 6.33
N ILE A 15 28.87 5.37 6.44
CA ILE A 15 28.65 6.78 6.09
C ILE A 15 28.35 6.92 4.60
N ALA A 16 29.12 6.23 3.74
CA ALA A 16 28.89 6.26 2.30
C ALA A 16 27.51 5.69 1.92
N LEU A 17 27.11 4.57 2.51
CA LEU A 17 25.79 3.96 2.30
C LEU A 17 24.67 4.90 2.74
N PHE A 18 24.77 5.44 3.97
CA PHE A 18 23.81 6.41 4.48
C PHE A 18 23.71 7.62 3.55
N TRP A 19 24.84 8.18 3.14
CA TRP A 19 24.87 9.32 2.23
C TRP A 19 24.24 8.99 0.89
N LEU A 20 24.58 7.85 0.27
CA LEU A 20 24.03 7.43 -1.02
C LEU A 20 22.51 7.21 -0.98
N LEU A 21 21.98 6.68 0.13
CA LEU A 21 20.53 6.58 0.36
C LEU A 21 19.92 7.96 0.57
N ALA A 22 20.44 8.75 1.51
CA ALA A 22 19.90 10.07 1.83
C ALA A 22 19.98 11.06 0.65
N ALA A 23 21.01 10.97 -0.19
CA ALA A 23 21.21 11.75 -1.40
C ALA A 23 20.38 11.23 -2.59
N GLY A 24 19.74 10.06 -2.45
CA GLY A 24 18.80 9.50 -3.41
C GLY A 24 19.41 8.59 -4.47
N TRP A 25 20.74 8.50 -4.56
CA TRP A 25 21.46 7.70 -5.57
C TRP A 25 21.16 6.20 -5.46
N LEU A 26 21.03 5.67 -4.24
CA LEU A 26 20.59 4.29 -4.02
C LEU A 26 19.08 4.15 -3.83
N THR A 27 18.40 5.19 -3.34
CA THR A 27 16.93 5.17 -3.19
C THR A 27 16.22 5.10 -4.54
N ALA A 28 16.71 5.81 -5.56
CA ALA A 28 16.09 5.83 -6.88
C ALA A 28 15.99 4.43 -7.53
N PRO A 29 17.07 3.62 -7.62
CA PRO A 29 16.97 2.26 -8.15
C PRO A 29 16.15 1.32 -7.25
N LEU A 30 16.24 1.45 -5.91
CA LEU A 30 15.40 0.66 -5.00
C LEU A 30 13.91 0.90 -5.26
N LEU A 31 13.51 2.17 -5.40
CA LEU A 31 12.14 2.51 -5.80
C LEU A 31 11.82 1.95 -7.18
N ALA A 32 12.70 2.08 -8.17
CA ALA A 32 12.42 1.55 -9.52
C ALA A 32 12.11 0.04 -9.51
N LEU A 33 12.76 -0.73 -8.64
CA LEU A 33 12.49 -2.14 -8.43
C LEU A 33 11.17 -2.39 -7.69
N ALA A 34 10.86 -1.60 -6.66
CA ALA A 34 9.64 -1.76 -5.85
C ALA A 34 8.36 -1.27 -6.56
N GLN A 35 8.45 -0.28 -7.45
CA GLN A 35 7.33 0.30 -8.21
C GLN A 35 7.61 0.23 -9.73
N PRO A 36 7.61 -0.98 -10.33
CA PRO A 36 7.86 -1.18 -11.75
C PRO A 36 6.81 -0.46 -12.62
N GLN A 37 5.57 -0.37 -12.13
CA GLN A 37 4.51 0.47 -12.68
C GLN A 37 4.24 1.63 -11.71
N ARG A 38 4.25 2.86 -12.21
CA ARG A 38 4.06 4.07 -11.40
C ARG A 38 2.69 4.73 -11.59
N GLN A 39 1.94 4.29 -12.60
CA GLN A 39 0.65 4.82 -12.99
C GLN A 39 -0.24 3.66 -13.43
N SER A 40 -1.55 3.84 -13.28
CA SER A 40 -2.50 2.89 -13.83
C SER A 40 -2.43 2.86 -15.35
N PRO A 41 -2.41 1.67 -15.98
CA PRO A 41 -2.37 1.53 -17.44
C PRO A 41 -3.59 2.14 -18.16
N ALA A 42 -4.75 2.17 -17.48
CA ALA A 42 -6.01 2.70 -17.98
C ALA A 42 -6.90 3.19 -16.82
N SER A 43 -7.94 3.97 -17.17
CA SER A 43 -9.04 4.29 -16.25
C SER A 43 -9.69 2.99 -15.71
N ALA A 44 -10.22 3.07 -14.49
CA ALA A 44 -11.00 1.97 -13.93
C ALA A 44 -12.17 1.60 -14.86
N THR A 45 -12.34 0.31 -15.11
CA THR A 45 -13.50 -0.24 -15.82
C THR A 45 -14.52 -0.65 -14.77
N PHE A 46 -15.78 -0.28 -14.97
CA PHE A 46 -16.86 -0.61 -14.05
C PHE A 46 -17.82 -1.60 -14.72
N ALA A 47 -18.33 -2.53 -13.94
CA ALA A 47 -19.40 -3.45 -14.32
C ALA A 47 -20.62 -3.24 -13.40
N PRO A 48 -21.81 -3.79 -13.71
CA PRO A 48 -23.04 -3.55 -12.94
C PRO A 48 -22.84 -3.70 -11.43
N ARG A 49 -22.10 -4.73 -10.99
CA ARG A 49 -21.69 -4.92 -9.59
C ARG A 49 -20.18 -4.75 -9.46
N THR A 50 -19.74 -3.56 -9.03
CA THR A 50 -18.32 -3.27 -8.81
C THR A 50 -17.97 -3.14 -7.33
N ALA A 51 -16.85 -3.73 -6.91
CA ALA A 51 -16.22 -3.48 -5.63
C ALA A 51 -14.87 -2.78 -5.77
N ILE A 52 -14.66 -1.72 -4.99
CA ILE A 52 -13.44 -0.95 -4.91
C ILE A 52 -12.78 -1.25 -3.58
N ILE A 53 -11.66 -1.95 -3.62
CA ILE A 53 -10.89 -2.41 -2.48
C ILE A 53 -9.82 -1.35 -2.18
N LEU A 54 -9.93 -0.70 -1.01
CA LEU A 54 -8.94 0.23 -0.48
C LEU A 54 -8.03 -0.51 0.51
N LEU A 55 -6.76 -0.71 0.16
CA LEU A 55 -5.80 -1.32 1.07
C LEU A 55 -5.21 -0.32 2.07
N GLY A 56 -5.09 -0.84 3.30
CA GLY A 56 -4.32 -0.34 4.42
C GLY A 56 -2.88 0.06 4.09
N GLY A 57 -2.38 1.04 4.83
CA GLY A 57 -0.99 1.52 4.72
C GLY A 57 -0.51 2.19 6.00
N GLY A 58 -1.08 1.80 7.14
CA GLY A 58 -0.78 2.36 8.45
C GLY A 58 -1.61 3.55 8.87
N THR A 59 -1.35 3.97 10.10
CA THR A 59 -1.90 5.17 10.75
C THR A 59 -0.76 5.87 11.48
N VAL A 60 -0.90 7.19 11.67
CA VAL A 60 0.08 8.02 12.38
C VAL A 60 -0.67 8.98 13.29
N TYR A 61 -0.03 9.44 14.36
CA TYR A 61 -0.56 10.54 15.17
C TYR A 61 -0.10 11.86 14.57
N ASP A 62 -1.01 12.82 14.41
CA ASP A 62 -0.69 14.18 14.02
C ASP A 62 -0.21 15.03 15.22
N GLY A 63 0.01 16.33 15.00
CA GLY A 63 0.49 17.25 16.03
C GLY A 63 -0.48 17.41 17.22
N ASP A 64 -1.78 17.15 17.00
CA ASP A 64 -2.83 17.23 18.01
C ASP A 64 -3.08 15.85 18.66
N HIS A 65 -2.20 14.87 18.43
CA HIS A 65 -2.32 13.50 18.91
C HIS A 65 -3.59 12.77 18.44
N VAL A 66 -4.11 13.18 17.28
CA VAL A 66 -5.23 12.50 16.63
C VAL A 66 -4.68 11.45 15.68
N LEU A 67 -5.26 10.25 15.73
CA LEU A 67 -4.89 9.17 14.83
C LEU A 67 -5.44 9.44 13.43
N VAL A 68 -4.55 9.54 12.44
CA VAL A 68 -4.87 9.92 11.06
C VAL A 68 -4.22 8.97 10.04
N PRO A 69 -4.75 8.88 8.81
CA PRO A 69 -4.08 8.19 7.72
C PRO A 69 -2.79 8.93 7.32
N PRO A 70 -1.68 8.22 7.03
CA PRO A 70 -0.49 8.85 6.49
C PRO A 70 -0.75 9.39 5.07
N ARG A 71 0.15 10.27 4.60
CA ARG A 71 -0.01 10.99 3.32
C ARG A 71 -0.29 10.09 2.12
N ASP A 72 0.40 8.95 2.00
CA ASP A 72 0.18 8.03 0.88
C ASP A 72 -1.20 7.38 0.93
N VAL A 73 -1.74 7.14 2.13
CA VAL A 73 -3.09 6.60 2.32
C VAL A 73 -4.15 7.66 2.03
N LEU A 74 -3.90 8.94 2.32
CA LEU A 74 -4.81 10.01 1.88
C LEU A 74 -4.99 10.01 0.35
N ALA A 75 -3.92 9.79 -0.41
CA ALA A 75 -4.01 9.65 -1.87
C ALA A 75 -4.81 8.40 -2.29
N ARG A 76 -4.73 7.29 -1.53
CA ARG A 76 -5.55 6.09 -1.75
C ARG A 76 -7.04 6.39 -1.51
N ILE A 77 -7.36 7.04 -0.39
CA ILE A 77 -8.73 7.43 -0.04
C ILE A 77 -9.33 8.33 -1.13
N GLU A 78 -8.56 9.32 -1.59
CA GLU A 78 -8.99 10.23 -2.66
C GLU A 78 -9.26 9.48 -3.97
N LEU A 79 -8.36 8.59 -4.39
CA LEU A 79 -8.58 7.77 -5.59
C LEU A 79 -9.77 6.82 -5.44
N THR A 80 -9.93 6.18 -4.27
CA THR A 80 -11.09 5.34 -3.96
C THR A 80 -12.40 6.13 -4.08
N ALA A 81 -12.47 7.33 -3.51
CA ALA A 81 -13.66 8.18 -3.61
C ALA A 81 -13.95 8.61 -5.06
N ARG A 82 -12.92 8.96 -5.84
CA ARG A 82 -13.08 9.27 -7.27
C ARG A 82 -13.62 8.08 -8.07
N ASN A 83 -13.04 6.89 -7.85
CA ASN A 83 -13.49 5.66 -8.51
C ASN A 83 -14.93 5.30 -8.10
N TYR A 84 -15.29 5.51 -6.83
CA TYR A 84 -16.65 5.31 -6.33
C TYR A 84 -17.62 6.28 -7.00
N ALA A 85 -17.31 7.58 -7.05
CA ALA A 85 -18.14 8.57 -7.73
C ALA A 85 -18.31 8.26 -9.23
N ALA A 86 -17.26 7.78 -9.89
CA ALA A 86 -17.33 7.33 -11.28
C ALA A 86 -18.21 6.08 -11.44
N CYS A 87 -18.03 5.08 -10.58
CA CYS A 87 -18.84 3.87 -10.54
C CYS A 87 -20.34 4.19 -10.38
N LYS A 88 -20.71 5.09 -9.45
CA LYS A 88 -22.12 5.45 -9.21
C LYS A 88 -22.82 6.08 -10.41
N ARG A 89 -22.08 6.56 -11.42
CA ARG A 89 -22.65 7.09 -12.67
C ARG A 89 -22.97 6.01 -13.70
N THR A 90 -22.36 4.83 -13.60
CA THR A 90 -22.38 3.82 -14.66
C THR A 90 -22.82 2.43 -14.21
N ALA A 91 -22.69 2.11 -12.92
CA ALA A 91 -22.98 0.80 -12.35
C ALA A 91 -24.18 0.84 -11.39
N SER A 92 -24.89 -0.27 -11.25
CA SER A 92 -26.04 -0.38 -10.37
C SER A 92 -25.65 -0.57 -8.90
N THR A 93 -24.53 -1.25 -8.64
CA THR A 93 -23.98 -1.50 -7.32
C THR A 93 -22.50 -1.12 -7.28
N CYS A 94 -22.15 -0.22 -6.37
CA CYS A 94 -20.76 0.18 -6.11
C CYS A 94 -20.48 0.03 -4.63
N ARG A 95 -19.55 -0.86 -4.28
CA ARG A 95 -19.13 -1.04 -2.89
C ARG A 95 -17.69 -0.59 -2.70
N VAL A 96 -17.38 0.04 -1.58
CA VAL A 96 -16.02 0.31 -1.12
C VAL A 96 -15.70 -0.65 0.02
N ILE A 97 -14.72 -1.52 -0.16
CA ILE A 97 -14.19 -2.39 0.89
C ILE A 97 -12.89 -1.78 1.39
N VAL A 98 -12.86 -1.34 2.65
CA VAL A 98 -11.64 -0.85 3.29
C VAL A 98 -11.04 -2.00 4.09
N SER A 99 -9.83 -2.44 3.73
CA SER A 99 -9.15 -3.55 4.40
C SER A 99 -7.89 -3.06 5.09
N GLY A 100 -7.87 -3.24 6.41
CA GLY A 100 -6.74 -2.89 7.27
C GLY A 100 -7.14 -2.95 8.74
N GLY A 101 -6.49 -3.83 9.49
CA GLY A 101 -6.65 -3.96 10.93
C GLY A 101 -5.75 -3.00 11.70
N ASN A 102 -5.11 -3.47 12.77
CA ASN A 102 -4.28 -2.63 13.63
C ASN A 102 -2.90 -3.26 13.91
N PRO A 103 -2.03 -3.36 12.88
CA PRO A 103 -0.69 -3.92 13.06
C PRO A 103 0.17 -3.06 13.99
N GLN A 104 0.00 -1.73 13.98
CA GLN A 104 0.76 -0.79 14.83
C GLN A 104 0.28 -0.74 16.29
N ARG A 105 -0.83 -1.39 16.63
CA ARG A 105 -1.46 -1.37 17.97
C ARG A 105 -1.80 0.05 18.44
N HIS A 106 -2.25 0.91 17.51
CA HIS A 106 -2.78 2.23 17.81
C HIS A 106 -4.20 2.16 18.41
N SER A 107 -4.81 3.31 18.68
CA SER A 107 -6.13 3.38 19.33
C SER A 107 -7.31 2.85 18.48
N ALA A 108 -7.14 2.77 17.16
CA ALA A 108 -8.13 2.25 16.23
C ALA A 108 -7.50 1.46 15.08
N THR A 109 -8.32 0.70 14.36
CA THR A 109 -7.89 0.03 13.11
C THR A 109 -7.67 1.04 12.00
N GLU A 110 -6.87 0.65 11.00
CA GLU A 110 -6.71 1.39 9.76
C GLU A 110 -8.07 1.64 9.10
N ALA A 111 -8.91 0.60 8.95
CA ALA A 111 -10.22 0.74 8.34
C ALA A 111 -11.15 1.71 9.09
N ASP A 112 -11.14 1.69 10.43
CA ASP A 112 -11.89 2.66 11.24
C ASP A 112 -11.36 4.09 11.09
N THR A 113 -10.04 4.25 11.05
CA THR A 113 -9.38 5.56 10.92
C THR A 113 -9.67 6.19 9.56
N TYR A 114 -9.85 5.39 8.51
CA TYR A 114 -10.06 5.88 7.15
C TYR A 114 -11.53 6.20 6.85
N LEU A 115 -12.48 5.56 7.55
CA LEU A 115 -13.91 5.74 7.34
C LEU A 115 -14.33 7.23 7.34
N PRO A 116 -13.98 8.08 8.34
CA PRO A 116 -14.37 9.48 8.33
C PRO A 116 -13.87 10.26 7.11
N TYR A 117 -12.72 9.87 6.55
CA TYR A 117 -12.17 10.52 5.35
C TYR A 117 -12.96 10.14 4.10
N LEU A 118 -13.38 8.88 3.96
CA LEU A 118 -14.26 8.45 2.87
C LEU A 118 -15.63 9.12 2.95
N LEU A 119 -16.21 9.23 4.16
CA LEU A 119 -17.48 9.93 4.36
C LEU A 119 -17.38 11.41 3.98
N ARG A 120 -16.29 12.10 4.35
CA ARG A 120 -16.03 13.49 3.91
C ARG A 120 -15.89 13.62 2.39
N GLN A 121 -15.41 12.57 1.72
CA GLN A 121 -15.32 12.49 0.26
C GLN A 121 -16.63 11.99 -0.39
N GLN A 122 -17.76 12.07 0.32
CA GLN A 122 -19.10 11.72 -0.18
C GLN A 122 -19.28 10.25 -0.57
N VAL A 123 -18.45 9.34 -0.06
CA VAL A 123 -18.71 7.90 -0.16
C VAL A 123 -19.82 7.54 0.83
N ALA A 124 -20.93 7.00 0.34
CA ALA A 124 -22.08 6.70 1.18
C ALA A 124 -21.74 5.61 2.20
N ARG A 125 -22.10 5.81 3.48
CA ARG A 125 -21.80 4.84 4.55
C ARG A 125 -22.35 3.44 4.26
N ALA A 126 -23.54 3.37 3.66
CA ALA A 126 -24.18 2.11 3.28
C ALA A 126 -23.37 1.32 2.24
N ASP A 127 -22.58 2.02 1.42
CA ASP A 127 -21.74 1.44 0.38
C ASP A 127 -20.32 1.11 0.90
N ILE A 128 -20.03 1.32 2.20
CA ILE A 128 -18.72 1.02 2.80
C ILE A 128 -18.78 -0.24 3.66
N LEU A 129 -17.90 -1.19 3.35
CA LEU A 129 -17.60 -2.36 4.18
C LEU A 129 -16.21 -2.19 4.80
N LEU A 130 -16.08 -2.51 6.08
CA LEU A 130 -14.81 -2.43 6.81
C LEU A 130 -14.33 -3.83 7.16
N GLU A 131 -13.16 -4.20 6.68
CA GLU A 131 -12.42 -5.39 7.08
C GLU A 131 -11.29 -4.94 8.02
N LYS A 132 -11.38 -5.38 9.29
CA LYS A 132 -10.64 -4.80 10.43
C LYS A 132 -9.67 -5.77 11.09
N ASN A 133 -9.58 -7.00 10.59
CA ASN A 133 -8.89 -8.09 11.26
C ASN A 133 -7.49 -8.31 10.70
N SER A 134 -7.23 -7.87 9.48
CA SER A 134 -5.96 -8.07 8.79
C SER A 134 -4.80 -7.31 9.42
N ARG A 135 -3.68 -7.99 9.63
CA ARG A 135 -2.41 -7.44 10.15
C ARG A 135 -1.28 -7.54 9.14
N THR A 136 -1.48 -8.28 8.06
CA THR A 136 -0.52 -8.47 6.97
C THR A 136 -1.21 -8.30 5.61
N THR A 137 -0.44 -8.07 4.55
CA THR A 137 -1.03 -7.95 3.20
C THR A 137 -1.63 -9.27 2.71
N TYR A 138 -1.05 -10.41 3.09
CA TYR A 138 -1.64 -11.73 2.85
C TYR A 138 -3.00 -11.89 3.54
N GLU A 139 -3.13 -11.44 4.79
CA GLU A 139 -4.42 -11.43 5.49
C GLU A 139 -5.44 -10.47 4.87
N ASN A 140 -5.00 -9.29 4.41
CA ASN A 140 -5.87 -8.38 3.66
C ASN A 140 -6.46 -9.09 2.44
N ALA A 141 -5.61 -9.74 1.64
CA ALA A 141 -6.04 -10.49 0.46
C ALA A 141 -7.02 -11.61 0.85
N ARG A 142 -6.67 -12.46 1.82
CA ARG A 142 -7.54 -13.55 2.30
C ARG A 142 -8.92 -13.06 2.75
N ASN A 143 -8.94 -12.05 3.61
CA ASN A 143 -10.17 -11.59 4.25
C ASN A 143 -11.05 -10.83 3.26
N VAL A 144 -10.46 -10.05 2.34
CA VAL A 144 -11.21 -9.40 1.26
C VAL A 144 -11.74 -10.43 0.27
N SER A 145 -10.95 -11.44 -0.11
CA SER A 145 -11.40 -12.53 -0.98
C SER A 145 -12.66 -13.21 -0.42
N ALA A 146 -12.68 -13.51 0.88
CA ALA A 146 -13.87 -14.07 1.53
C ALA A 146 -15.11 -13.14 1.46
N ILE A 147 -14.93 -11.82 1.52
CA ILE A 147 -16.03 -10.84 1.40
C ILE A 147 -16.57 -10.79 -0.05
N VAL A 148 -15.67 -10.78 -1.04
CA VAL A 148 -16.08 -10.69 -2.45
C VAL A 148 -16.74 -11.97 -2.94
N ASP A 149 -16.29 -13.14 -2.47
CA ASP A 149 -16.87 -14.45 -2.80
C ASP A 149 -18.33 -14.55 -2.35
N GLN A 150 -18.66 -14.02 -1.17
CA GLN A 150 -20.03 -14.02 -0.63
C GLN A 150 -20.97 -13.08 -1.38
N SER A 151 -20.43 -12.06 -2.05
CA SER A 151 -21.21 -10.94 -2.58
C SER A 151 -21.33 -10.92 -4.11
N HIS A 152 -20.60 -11.80 -4.82
CA HIS A 152 -20.58 -11.93 -6.28
C HIS A 152 -20.48 -10.57 -7.01
N TYR A 153 -19.27 -10.01 -7.10
CA TYR A 153 -18.99 -8.81 -7.87
C TYR A 153 -18.50 -9.17 -9.29
N ASP A 154 -18.94 -8.41 -10.28
CA ASP A 154 -18.55 -8.59 -11.69
C ASP A 154 -17.16 -8.00 -11.96
N THR A 155 -16.75 -7.00 -11.16
CA THR A 155 -15.45 -6.37 -11.30
C THR A 155 -14.93 -5.92 -9.95
N LEU A 156 -13.64 -6.16 -9.73
CA LEU A 156 -12.91 -5.79 -8.53
C LEU A 156 -11.82 -4.79 -8.91
N ILE A 157 -11.74 -3.69 -8.16
CA ILE A 157 -10.74 -2.64 -8.35
C ILE A 157 -9.89 -2.57 -7.10
N LEU A 158 -8.57 -2.70 -7.23
CA LEU A 158 -7.64 -2.63 -6.11
C LEU A 158 -6.92 -1.28 -6.08
N VAL A 159 -7.12 -0.51 -5.00
CA VAL A 159 -6.51 0.80 -4.78
C VAL A 159 -5.39 0.70 -3.74
N THR A 160 -4.15 0.96 -4.17
CA THR A 160 -2.98 1.05 -3.29
C THR A 160 -1.89 1.94 -3.90
N SER A 161 -0.74 2.07 -3.25
CA SER A 161 0.42 2.83 -3.75
C SER A 161 1.25 2.00 -4.72
N ALA A 162 1.98 2.65 -5.63
CA ALA A 162 2.78 1.99 -6.67
C ALA A 162 3.79 0.98 -6.10
N TYR A 163 4.42 1.29 -4.97
CA TYR A 163 5.40 0.42 -4.32
C TYR A 163 4.75 -0.82 -3.67
N HIS A 164 3.47 -0.75 -3.29
CA HIS A 164 2.76 -1.83 -2.61
C HIS A 164 1.95 -2.70 -3.59
N MET A 165 1.65 -2.17 -4.79
CA MET A 165 0.83 -2.85 -5.80
C MET A 165 1.36 -4.24 -6.21
N PRO A 166 2.67 -4.45 -6.49
CA PRO A 166 3.15 -5.75 -6.94
C PRO A 166 2.88 -6.86 -5.91
N ARG A 167 3.16 -6.59 -4.63
CA ARG A 167 2.96 -7.55 -3.54
C ARG A 167 1.48 -7.80 -3.29
N ALA A 168 0.66 -6.74 -3.30
CA ALA A 168 -0.77 -6.87 -3.12
C ALA A 168 -1.40 -7.77 -4.20
N LEU A 169 -1.06 -7.58 -5.48
CA LEU A 169 -1.59 -8.42 -6.57
C LEU A 169 -1.18 -9.89 -6.42
N LEU A 170 0.07 -10.17 -6.02
CA LEU A 170 0.52 -11.54 -5.76
C LEU A 170 -0.27 -12.19 -4.62
N ASP A 171 -0.50 -11.47 -3.52
CA ASP A 171 -1.28 -11.97 -2.38
C ASP A 171 -2.75 -12.23 -2.78
N PHE A 172 -3.37 -11.36 -3.57
CA PHE A 172 -4.74 -11.58 -4.08
C PHE A 172 -4.83 -12.79 -5.03
N GLN A 173 -3.82 -13.00 -5.87
CA GLN A 173 -3.78 -14.13 -6.79
C GLN A 173 -3.74 -15.48 -6.06
N CYS A 174 -3.11 -15.56 -4.88
CA CYS A 174 -3.14 -16.77 -4.04
C CYS A 174 -4.55 -17.20 -3.64
N PHE A 175 -5.52 -16.29 -3.66
CA PHE A 175 -6.92 -16.56 -3.34
C PHE A 175 -7.82 -16.56 -4.59
N GLY A 176 -7.24 -16.68 -5.79
CA GLY A 176 -8.00 -16.73 -7.05
C GLY A 176 -8.67 -15.41 -7.43
N VAL A 177 -8.24 -14.29 -6.83
CA VAL A 177 -8.82 -12.96 -7.08
C VAL A 177 -7.85 -12.12 -7.90
N GLU A 178 -8.30 -11.62 -9.04
CA GLU A 178 -7.50 -10.81 -9.97
C GLU A 178 -8.10 -9.41 -10.15
N PRO A 179 -7.89 -8.48 -9.21
CA PRO A 179 -8.51 -7.17 -9.26
C PRO A 179 -7.77 -6.24 -10.23
N GLN A 180 -8.48 -5.31 -10.84
CA GLN A 180 -7.91 -4.27 -11.67
C GLN A 180 -7.05 -3.31 -10.81
N PRO A 181 -5.75 -3.13 -11.10
CA PRO A 181 -4.90 -2.25 -10.31
C PRO A 181 -5.20 -0.76 -10.57
N GLN A 182 -5.39 0.00 -9.49
CA GLN A 182 -5.55 1.45 -9.50
C GLN A 182 -4.53 2.11 -8.57
N ILE A 183 -3.50 2.72 -9.16
CA ILE A 183 -2.35 3.29 -8.44
C ILE A 183 -2.69 4.70 -7.96
N SER A 184 -2.75 4.87 -6.64
CA SER A 184 -3.04 6.15 -5.97
C SER A 184 -1.89 7.15 -6.01
N SER A 185 -0.67 6.66 -5.90
CA SER A 185 0.53 7.47 -5.66
C SER A 185 1.77 6.67 -6.02
N ALA A 186 2.81 7.39 -6.46
CA ALA A 186 4.14 6.84 -6.67
C ALA A 186 5.17 7.75 -6.01
N ARG A 187 6.24 7.14 -5.49
CA ARG A 187 7.34 7.89 -4.86
C ARG A 187 8.44 8.18 -5.87
N ARG A 188 9.19 9.25 -5.64
CA ARG A 188 10.37 9.60 -6.44
C ARG A 188 11.48 10.04 -5.49
N ALA A 189 12.65 9.44 -5.66
CA ALA A 189 13.85 9.93 -4.99
C ALA A 189 14.28 11.27 -5.60
N ARG A 190 14.76 12.18 -4.77
CA ARG A 190 15.38 13.44 -5.21
C ARG A 190 16.88 13.27 -5.18
N LEU A 191 17.49 13.17 -6.36
CA LEU A 191 18.94 13.09 -6.51
C LEU A 191 19.60 14.41 -6.12
N GLY A 192 20.71 14.34 -5.42
CA GLY A 192 21.49 15.52 -5.03
C GLY A 192 22.76 15.15 -4.27
N VAL A 193 23.41 16.16 -3.70
CA VAL A 193 24.57 15.99 -2.81
C VAL A 193 24.15 16.05 -1.34
N LEU A 194 23.16 16.88 -1.02
CA LEU A 194 22.67 17.04 0.34
C LEU A 194 21.71 15.90 0.74
N PRO A 195 21.87 15.34 1.95
CA PRO A 195 20.99 14.29 2.44
C PRO A 195 19.56 14.82 2.64
N ARG A 196 18.56 14.00 2.32
CA ARG A 196 17.13 14.31 2.47
C ARG A 196 16.44 13.20 3.23
N PHE A 197 15.68 13.57 4.26
CA PHE A 197 14.89 12.62 5.06
C PHE A 197 13.90 11.82 4.20
N ASP A 198 13.23 12.48 3.23
CA ASP A 198 12.30 11.82 2.31
C ASP A 198 12.91 10.65 1.54
N ASN A 199 14.20 10.75 1.17
CA ASN A 199 14.90 9.68 0.46
C ASN A 199 15.18 8.48 1.36
N LEU A 200 15.40 8.71 2.66
CA LEU A 200 15.58 7.63 3.64
C LEU A 200 14.26 6.90 3.90
N VAL A 201 13.17 7.64 4.09
CA VAL A 201 11.81 7.07 4.21
C VAL A 201 11.45 6.28 2.95
N ALA A 202 11.73 6.82 1.76
CA ALA A 202 11.45 6.11 0.53
C ALA A 202 12.32 4.85 0.34
N ALA A 203 13.56 4.86 0.82
CA ALA A 203 14.43 3.69 0.78
C ALA A 203 13.93 2.59 1.73
N GLU A 204 13.52 2.97 2.94
CA GLU A 204 12.96 2.05 3.93
C GLU A 204 11.68 1.38 3.40
N ILE A 205 10.74 2.15 2.85
CA ILE A 205 9.53 1.61 2.18
C ILE A 205 9.90 0.68 1.03
N ALA A 206 10.82 1.08 0.15
CA ALA A 206 11.21 0.26 -0.99
C ALA A 206 11.83 -1.07 -0.55
N LEU A 207 12.71 -1.05 0.45
CA LEU A 207 13.33 -2.25 1.01
C LEU A 207 12.29 -3.15 1.70
N HIS A 208 11.34 -2.57 2.44
CA HIS A 208 10.26 -3.31 3.07
C HIS A 208 9.42 -4.09 2.04
N GLU A 209 9.04 -3.43 0.94
CA GLU A 209 8.26 -4.06 -0.12
C GLU A 209 9.06 -5.12 -0.90
N LEU A 210 10.34 -4.85 -1.20
CA LEU A 210 11.21 -5.83 -1.85
C LEU A 210 11.46 -7.06 -0.96
N ALA A 211 11.63 -6.86 0.35
CA ALA A 211 11.73 -7.95 1.31
C ALA A 211 10.43 -8.76 1.37
N GLY A 212 9.27 -8.10 1.34
CA GLY A 212 7.96 -8.77 1.27
C GLY A 212 7.78 -9.60 -0.01
N LEU A 213 8.20 -9.09 -1.16
CA LEU A 213 8.20 -9.84 -2.44
C LEU A 213 9.13 -11.05 -2.38
N ALA A 214 10.35 -10.88 -1.85
CA ALA A 214 11.28 -11.98 -1.68
C ALA A 214 10.73 -13.05 -0.72
N GLN A 215 10.14 -12.64 0.40
CA GLN A 215 9.49 -13.52 1.36
C GLN A 215 8.35 -14.32 0.71
N PHE A 216 7.48 -13.66 -0.08
CA PHE A 216 6.41 -14.32 -0.81
C PHE A 216 6.93 -15.43 -1.73
N HIS A 217 7.94 -15.12 -2.56
CA HIS A 217 8.52 -16.10 -3.48
C HIS A 217 9.20 -17.27 -2.76
N LEU A 218 9.87 -17.00 -1.64
CA LEU A 218 10.47 -18.06 -0.80
C LEU A 218 9.39 -18.98 -0.24
N TYR A 219 8.32 -18.43 0.34
CA TYR A 219 7.25 -19.23 0.94
C TYR A 219 6.52 -20.06 -0.13
N ARG A 220 6.29 -19.50 -1.31
CA ARG A 220 5.74 -20.24 -2.46
C ARG A 220 6.67 -21.36 -2.92
N ALA A 221 7.98 -21.13 -2.95
CA ALA A 221 8.96 -22.15 -3.31
C ALA A 221 9.00 -23.32 -2.29
N PHE A 222 8.72 -23.04 -1.02
CA PHE A 222 8.61 -24.06 0.03
C PHE A 222 7.23 -24.73 0.14
N GLY A 223 6.25 -24.34 -0.68
CA GLY A 223 4.88 -24.86 -0.63
C GLY A 223 4.12 -24.47 0.63
N TRP A 224 4.48 -23.35 1.26
CA TRP A 224 3.71 -22.76 2.37
C TRP A 224 2.50 -21.96 1.86
N PHE A 225 2.41 -21.80 0.54
CA PHE A 225 1.30 -21.24 -0.22
C PHE A 225 1.02 -22.12 -1.43
#